data_AF-A0A3B9EQB0-F1
#
_entry.id   AF-A0A3B9EQB0-F1
#
_cell.length_a   1.000
_cell.length_b   1.000
_cell.length_c   1.000
_cell.angle_alpha   90.00
_cell.angle_beta   90.00
_cell.angle_gamma   90.00
#
_symmetry.space_group_name_H-M   'P 1'
#
loop_
_entity.id
_entity.type
_entity.pdbx_description
1 polymer ?
#
loop_
_entity_poly.entity_id
_entity_poly.type
_entity_poly.pdbx_seq_one_letter_code
_entity_poly.pdbx_strand_id
1 'polypeptide(L)'
;MLVNTDAHRIRVLKPLVHLASLAPLAWLFWLGASAQFGPNPAEFINRYSGDWAIRFLLIALAVTPLRGLTGWTGAMRFRRMLGLYAFFYALLHVASYVALDQYFAWGAIWQDILKRNYITVGMLALVILTALAVTSPKAMVKKLGGRNWTRLHKLV
;
A
#
# COMPACT_ATOMS: atom_id res chain seq x y z
N MET A 1 -33.33 10.39 -9.32
CA MET A 1 -32.66 10.18 -10.62
C MET A 1 -31.12 10.33 -10.58
N LEU A 2 -30.46 10.42 -9.40
CA LEU A 2 -29.00 10.71 -9.30
C LEU A 2 -28.08 9.50 -9.09
N VAL A 3 -28.60 8.27 -9.03
CA VAL A 3 -27.80 7.07 -8.66
C VAL A 3 -26.99 6.50 -9.85
N ASN A 4 -27.37 6.82 -11.09
CA ASN A 4 -26.79 6.19 -12.29
C ASN A 4 -25.42 6.77 -12.70
N THR A 5 -25.17 8.07 -12.45
CA THR A 5 -23.93 8.76 -12.82
C THR A 5 -22.72 8.33 -12.00
N ASP A 6 -22.91 8.03 -10.71
CA ASP A 6 -21.82 7.60 -9.82
C ASP A 6 -21.30 6.21 -10.16
N ALA A 7 -22.19 5.29 -10.55
CA ALA A 7 -21.81 3.94 -10.95
C ALA A 7 -20.94 3.95 -12.22
N HIS A 8 -21.34 4.74 -13.22
CA HIS A 8 -20.57 4.95 -14.44
C HIS A 8 -19.22 5.63 -14.16
N ARG A 9 -19.20 6.74 -13.40
CA ARG A 9 -17.96 7.42 -12.99
C ARG A 9 -16.99 6.47 -12.29
N ILE A 10 -17.46 5.67 -11.36
CA ILE A 10 -16.62 4.71 -10.63
C ILE A 10 -16.08 3.61 -11.54
N ARG A 11 -16.86 3.16 -12.52
CA ARG A 11 -16.42 2.13 -13.49
C ARG A 11 -15.27 2.63 -14.36
N VAL A 12 -15.27 3.91 -14.73
CA VAL A 12 -14.19 4.54 -15.51
C VAL A 12 -13.00 4.93 -14.62
N LEU A 13 -13.25 5.47 -13.43
CA LEU A 13 -12.20 5.93 -12.53
C LEU A 13 -11.37 4.78 -11.93
N LYS A 14 -11.95 3.60 -11.74
CA LYS A 14 -11.21 2.45 -11.18
C LYS A 14 -10.00 2.03 -12.03
N PRO A 15 -10.15 1.76 -13.34
CA PRO A 15 -9.01 1.52 -14.22
C PRO A 15 -7.97 2.65 -14.17
N LEU A 16 -8.42 3.91 -14.18
CA LEU A 16 -7.51 5.05 -14.14
C LEU A 16 -6.68 5.08 -12.85
N VAL A 17 -7.31 4.87 -11.69
CA VAL A 17 -6.61 4.77 -10.41
C VAL A 17 -5.67 3.56 -10.41
N HIS A 18 -6.04 2.45 -11.05
CA HIS A 18 -5.20 1.26 -11.14
C HIS A 18 -3.92 1.55 -11.93
N LEU A 19 -4.07 2.14 -13.10
CA LEU A 19 -2.96 2.53 -13.97
C LEU A 19 -2.08 3.59 -13.30
N ALA A 20 -2.69 4.60 -12.68
CA ALA A 20 -1.97 5.62 -11.93
C ALA A 20 -1.18 5.01 -10.76
N SER A 21 -1.72 4.01 -10.08
CA SER A 21 -1.02 3.32 -9.00
C SER A 21 0.11 2.40 -9.47
N LEU A 22 0.11 1.97 -10.73
CA LEU A 22 1.18 1.19 -11.36
C LEU A 22 2.25 2.08 -12.00
N ALA A 23 1.94 3.33 -12.32
CA ALA A 23 2.88 4.26 -12.93
C ALA A 23 4.21 4.40 -12.16
N PRO A 24 4.23 4.47 -10.81
CA PRO A 24 5.49 4.56 -10.07
C PRO A 24 6.37 3.33 -10.21
N LEU A 25 5.77 2.14 -10.32
CA LEU A 25 6.46 0.89 -10.56
C LEU A 25 7.04 0.85 -11.98
N ALA A 26 6.25 1.26 -12.98
CA ALA A 26 6.72 1.36 -14.37
C ALA A 26 7.89 2.35 -14.50
N TRP A 27 7.83 3.48 -13.79
CA TRP A 27 8.91 4.45 -13.72
C TRP A 27 10.19 3.85 -13.14
N LEU A 28 10.09 3.05 -12.08
CA LEU A 28 11.24 2.39 -11.46
C LEU A 28 11.89 1.37 -12.42
N PHE A 29 11.10 0.61 -13.18
CA PHE A 29 11.63 -0.26 -14.24
C PHE A 29 12.32 0.53 -15.36
N TRP A 30 11.77 1.66 -15.77
CA TRP A 30 12.38 2.53 -16.78
C TRP A 30 13.73 3.09 -16.31
N LEU A 31 13.82 3.57 -15.06
CA LEU A 31 15.07 4.04 -14.46
C LEU A 31 16.14 2.93 -14.41
N GLY A 32 15.73 1.69 -14.12
CA GLY A 32 16.62 0.54 -14.15
C GLY A 32 17.10 0.18 -15.55
N ALA A 33 16.20 0.16 -16.52
CA ALA A 33 16.54 -0.11 -17.92
C ALA A 33 17.45 0.98 -18.53
N SER A 34 17.36 2.22 -18.04
CA SER A 34 18.18 3.35 -18.49
C SER A 34 19.44 3.57 -17.64
N ALA A 35 19.73 2.71 -16.66
CA ALA A 35 20.85 2.82 -15.72
C ALA A 35 20.91 4.17 -14.97
N GLN A 36 19.75 4.76 -14.67
CA GLN A 36 19.62 6.10 -14.07
C GLN A 36 19.41 6.09 -12.54
N PHE A 37 19.67 4.98 -11.87
CA PHE A 37 19.51 4.90 -10.41
C PHE A 37 20.56 5.67 -9.61
N GLY A 38 21.62 6.17 -10.26
CA GLY A 38 22.72 6.83 -9.59
C GLY A 38 23.63 5.86 -8.83
N PRO A 39 24.42 6.34 -7.84
CA PRO A 39 25.51 5.59 -7.24
C PRO A 39 25.08 4.46 -6.29
N ASN A 40 23.87 4.52 -5.72
CA ASN A 40 23.36 3.46 -4.84
C ASN A 40 21.93 3.04 -5.24
N PRO A 41 21.79 2.13 -6.22
CA PRO A 41 20.48 1.69 -6.70
C PRO A 41 19.61 1.00 -5.64
N ALA A 42 20.21 0.21 -4.75
CA ALA A 42 19.47 -0.51 -3.72
C ALA A 42 18.79 0.45 -2.74
N GLU A 43 19.52 1.45 -2.26
CA GLU A 43 18.97 2.49 -1.37
C GLU A 43 17.88 3.32 -2.07
N PHE A 44 18.09 3.69 -3.34
CA PHE A 44 17.10 4.44 -4.10
C PHE A 44 15.78 3.67 -4.23
N ILE A 45 15.83 2.40 -4.65
CA ILE A 45 14.64 1.55 -4.81
C ILE A 45 13.92 1.37 -3.47
N ASN A 46 14.69 1.15 -2.40
CA ASN A 46 14.16 0.98 -1.05
C ASN A 46 13.44 2.23 -0.56
N ARG A 47 14.07 3.41 -0.63
CA ARG A 47 13.44 4.69 -0.25
C ARG A 47 12.22 5.00 -1.11
N TYR A 48 12.35 4.85 -2.43
CA TYR A 48 11.27 5.17 -3.37
C TYR A 48 10.02 4.31 -3.13
N SER A 49 10.19 3.00 -2.98
CA SER A 49 9.07 2.10 -2.68
C SER A 49 8.45 2.38 -1.30
N GLY A 50 9.26 2.73 -0.30
CA GLY A 50 8.79 3.16 1.03
C GLY A 50 7.94 4.43 0.98
N ASP A 51 8.41 5.46 0.25
CA ASP A 51 7.66 6.70 0.04
C ASP A 51 6.30 6.45 -0.60
N TRP A 52 6.25 5.61 -1.64
CA TRP A 52 4.98 5.26 -2.29
C TRP A 52 4.06 4.45 -1.40
N ALA A 53 4.58 3.53 -0.58
CA ALA A 53 3.79 2.81 0.41
C ALA A 53 3.09 3.78 1.39
N ILE A 54 3.83 4.76 1.94
CA ILE A 54 3.29 5.78 2.84
C ILE A 54 2.28 6.68 2.12
N ARG A 55 2.59 7.14 0.90
CA ARG A 55 1.66 7.96 0.10
C ARG A 55 0.33 7.25 -0.11
N PHE A 56 0.33 5.98 -0.54
CA PHE A 56 -0.91 5.22 -0.70
C PHE A 56 -1.64 5.00 0.62
N LEU A 57 -0.92 4.77 1.72
CA LEU A 57 -1.52 4.63 3.04
C LEU A 57 -2.24 5.92 3.46
N LEU A 58 -1.57 7.07 3.33
CA LEU A 58 -2.14 8.38 3.65
C LEU A 58 -3.36 8.69 2.77
N ILE A 59 -3.28 8.42 1.46
CA ILE A 59 -4.43 8.60 0.55
C ILE A 59 -5.59 7.69 0.98
N ALA A 60 -5.33 6.41 1.31
CA ALA A 60 -6.36 5.49 1.76
C ALA A 60 -7.03 5.93 3.07
N LEU A 61 -6.27 6.46 4.02
CA LEU A 61 -6.78 7.02 5.28
C LEU A 61 -7.60 8.29 5.03
N ALA A 62 -7.14 9.17 4.14
CA ALA A 62 -7.79 10.42 3.77
C ALA A 62 -9.16 10.23 3.09
N VAL A 63 -9.46 9.06 2.53
CA VAL A 63 -10.79 8.76 1.96
C VAL A 63 -11.92 8.96 2.99
N THR A 64 -11.67 8.64 4.26
CA THR A 64 -12.68 8.74 5.33
C THR A 64 -13.05 10.20 5.66
N PRO A 65 -12.09 11.10 5.98
CA PRO A 65 -12.40 12.52 6.16
C PRO A 65 -12.90 13.18 4.87
N LEU A 66 -12.38 12.78 3.70
CA LEU A 66 -12.85 13.32 2.41
C LEU A 66 -14.34 13.04 2.18
N ARG A 67 -14.83 11.85 2.56
CA ARG A 67 -16.27 11.55 2.54
C ARG A 67 -17.04 12.47 3.49
N GLY A 68 -16.51 12.72 4.70
CA GLY A 68 -17.15 13.59 5.68
C GLY A 68 -17.29 15.04 5.19
N LEU A 69 -16.28 15.55 4.49
CA LEU A 69 -16.25 16.92 3.97
C LEU A 69 -17.06 17.09 2.68
N THR A 70 -17.01 16.11 1.77
CA THR A 70 -17.63 16.24 0.42
C THR A 70 -18.98 15.55 0.29
N GLY A 71 -19.36 14.70 1.25
CA GLY A 71 -20.54 13.82 1.15
C GLY A 71 -20.42 12.70 0.11
N TRP A 72 -19.32 12.62 -0.65
CA TRP A 72 -19.20 11.67 -1.76
C TRP A 72 -18.95 10.23 -1.28
N THR A 73 -20.02 9.43 -1.24
CA THR A 73 -19.97 8.02 -0.83
C THR A 73 -19.18 7.14 -1.79
N GLY A 74 -19.03 7.55 -3.06
CA GLY A 74 -18.26 6.85 -4.08
C GLY A 74 -16.77 6.71 -3.74
N ALA A 75 -16.21 7.68 -3.01
CA ALA A 75 -14.81 7.70 -2.57
C ALA A 75 -14.45 6.43 -1.76
N MET A 76 -15.38 5.94 -0.94
CA MET A 76 -15.20 4.73 -0.12
C MET A 76 -14.90 3.48 -0.94
N ARG A 77 -15.31 3.44 -2.22
CA ARG A 77 -15.04 2.29 -3.10
C ARG A 77 -13.58 2.20 -3.54
N PHE A 78 -12.81 3.29 -3.38
CA PHE A 78 -11.37 3.34 -3.69
C PHE A 78 -10.48 3.05 -2.47
N ARG A 79 -10.96 3.28 -1.23
CA ARG A 79 -10.19 3.05 0.01
C ARG A 79 -9.51 1.69 0.04
N ARG A 80 -10.26 0.62 -0.24
CA ARG A 80 -9.72 -0.74 -0.26
C ARG A 80 -8.62 -0.93 -1.33
N MET A 81 -8.85 -0.39 -2.52
CA MET A 81 -7.91 -0.53 -3.63
C MET A 81 -6.59 0.17 -3.33
N LEU A 82 -6.66 1.39 -2.80
CA LEU A 82 -5.49 2.17 -2.38
C LEU A 82 -4.73 1.48 -1.23
N GLY A 83 -5.44 0.91 -0.26
CA GLY A 83 -4.81 0.14 0.83
C GLY A 83 -4.06 -1.10 0.34
N LEU A 84 -4.57 -1.79 -0.69
CA LEU A 84 -3.85 -2.92 -1.32
C LEU A 84 -2.57 -2.46 -2.04
N TYR A 85 -2.58 -1.27 -2.65
CA TYR A 85 -1.36 -0.68 -3.22
C TYR A 85 -0.37 -0.28 -2.15
N ALA A 86 -0.82 0.33 -1.04
CA ALA A 86 0.04 0.62 0.10
C ALA A 86 0.77 -0.65 0.58
N PHE A 87 0.02 -1.76 0.72
CA PHE A 87 0.59 -3.05 1.08
C PHE A 87 1.55 -3.60 0.01
N PHE A 88 1.19 -3.51 -1.28
CA PHE A 88 2.05 -3.94 -2.38
C PHE A 88 3.40 -3.21 -2.39
N TYR A 89 3.40 -1.88 -2.26
CA TYR A 89 4.63 -1.09 -2.20
C TYR A 89 5.41 -1.33 -0.89
N ALA A 90 4.73 -1.61 0.22
CA ALA A 90 5.39 -2.01 1.47
C ALA A 90 6.10 -3.37 1.34
N LEU A 91 5.50 -4.34 0.62
CA LEU A 91 6.17 -5.60 0.29
C LEU A 91 7.37 -5.38 -0.62
N LEU A 92 7.26 -4.50 -1.63
CA LEU A 92 8.37 -4.15 -2.49
C LEU A 92 9.52 -3.50 -1.70
N HIS A 93 9.19 -2.61 -0.76
CA HIS A 93 10.15 -1.98 0.15
C HIS A 93 10.93 -3.03 0.96
N VAL A 94 10.24 -3.93 1.66
CA VAL A 94 10.89 -4.98 2.44
C VAL A 94 11.64 -5.98 1.56
N ALA A 95 11.09 -6.35 0.41
CA ALA A 95 11.77 -7.22 -0.53
C ALA A 95 13.06 -6.59 -1.06
N SER A 96 13.05 -5.29 -1.35
CA SER A 96 14.25 -4.56 -1.78
C SER A 96 15.29 -4.46 -0.66
N TYR A 97 14.87 -4.24 0.59
CA TYR A 97 15.76 -4.27 1.75
C TYR A 97 16.41 -5.64 1.92
N VAL A 98 15.61 -6.71 1.92
CA VAL A 98 16.11 -8.07 2.15
C VAL A 98 17.01 -8.53 1.00
N ALA A 99 16.59 -8.32 -0.24
CA ALA A 99 17.26 -8.89 -1.41
C ALA A 99 18.40 -8.02 -1.96
N LEU A 100 18.23 -6.69 -1.99
CA LEU A 100 19.17 -5.77 -2.64
C LEU A 100 20.14 -5.11 -1.65
N ASP A 101 19.68 -4.78 -0.45
CA ASP A 101 20.51 -4.10 0.56
C ASP A 101 21.23 -5.10 1.48
N GLN A 102 20.50 -6.10 1.98
CA GLN A 102 21.01 -7.08 2.95
C GLN A 102 21.43 -8.40 2.32
N TYR A 103 21.18 -8.62 1.03
CA TYR A 103 21.54 -9.85 0.31
C TYR A 103 21.14 -11.15 1.05
N PHE A 104 19.96 -11.16 1.68
CA PHE A 104 19.44 -12.27 2.50
C PHE A 104 20.30 -12.64 3.73
N ALA A 105 21.14 -11.72 4.22
CA ALA A 105 21.89 -11.89 5.45
C ALA A 105 20.98 -11.79 6.69
N TRP A 106 20.27 -12.88 7.01
CA TRP A 106 19.28 -12.94 8.10
C TRP A 106 19.83 -12.51 9.47
N GLY A 107 21.10 -12.80 9.75
CA GLY A 107 21.75 -12.36 10.98
C GLY A 107 21.88 -10.83 11.09
N ALA A 108 22.27 -10.17 9.99
CA ALA A 108 22.36 -8.71 9.91
C ALA A 108 20.97 -8.08 10.00
N ILE A 109 19.99 -8.64 9.28
CA ILE A 109 18.59 -8.18 9.31
C ILE A 109 18.05 -8.21 10.75
N TRP A 110 18.27 -9.29 11.50
CA TRP A 110 17.81 -9.39 12.88
C TRP A 110 18.46 -8.35 13.79
N GLN A 111 19.77 -8.15 13.65
CA GLN A 111 20.50 -7.13 14.39
C GLN A 111 20.00 -5.72 14.06
N ASP A 112 19.72 -5.44 12.79
CA ASP A 112 19.18 -4.15 12.36
C ASP A 112 17.77 -3.90 12.91
N ILE A 113 16.89 -4.91 12.91
CA ILE A 113 15.56 -4.79 13.53
C ILE A 113 15.66 -4.46 15.02
N LEU A 114 16.61 -5.04 15.74
CA LEU A 114 16.77 -4.77 17.18
C LEU A 114 17.45 -3.43 17.47
N LYS A 115 18.38 -3.00 16.62
CA LYS A 115 19.18 -1.78 16.83
C LYS A 115 18.52 -0.52 16.29
N ARG A 116 17.67 -0.63 15.27
CA ARG A 116 17.10 0.51 14.54
C ARG A 116 15.59 0.57 14.73
N ASN A 117 15.15 1.40 15.66
CA ASN A 117 13.74 1.56 16.02
C ASN A 117 12.80 1.84 14.82
N TYR A 118 13.29 2.54 13.79
CA TYR A 118 12.48 2.82 12.59
C TYR A 118 12.14 1.56 11.78
N ILE A 119 13.03 0.55 11.78
CA ILE A 119 12.79 -0.73 11.12
C ILE A 119 11.73 -1.51 11.88
N THR A 120 11.80 -1.51 13.22
CA THR A 120 10.80 -2.16 14.09
C THR A 120 9.39 -1.60 13.85
N VAL A 121 9.27 -0.28 13.79
CA VAL A 121 7.99 0.38 13.49
C VAL A 121 7.49 0.00 12.10
N GLY A 122 8.37 -0.05 11.10
CA GLY A 122 8.04 -0.51 9.75
C GLY A 122 7.52 -1.96 9.73
N MET A 123 8.15 -2.86 10.48
CA MET A 123 7.72 -4.26 10.58
C MET A 123 6.35 -4.40 11.26
N LEU A 124 6.08 -3.62 12.32
CA LEU A 124 4.77 -3.58 12.96
C LEU A 124 3.69 -3.08 11.99
N ALA A 125 3.98 -2.00 11.25
CA ALA A 125 3.08 -1.49 10.23
C ALA A 125 2.80 -2.54 9.13
N LEU A 126 3.83 -3.29 8.70
CA LEU A 126 3.69 -4.37 7.74
C LEU A 126 2.77 -5.48 8.26
N VAL A 127 2.90 -5.87 9.54
CA VAL A 127 2.01 -6.89 10.16
C VAL A 127 0.56 -6.43 10.11
N ILE A 128 0.29 -5.16 10.48
CA ILE A 128 -1.06 -4.59 10.44
C ILE A 128 -1.60 -4.56 8.99
N LEU A 129 -0.79 -4.08 8.04
CA LEU A 129 -1.17 -4.05 6.63
C LEU A 129 -1.41 -5.44 6.05
N THR A 130 -0.62 -6.44 6.46
CA THR A 130 -0.79 -7.83 6.06
C THR A 130 -2.14 -8.37 6.56
N ALA A 131 -2.46 -8.14 7.84
CA ALA A 131 -3.76 -8.56 8.40
C ALA A 131 -4.94 -7.93 7.65
N LEU A 132 -4.84 -6.64 7.30
CA LEU A 132 -5.85 -5.95 6.49
C LEU A 132 -5.93 -6.50 5.06
N ALA A 133 -4.80 -6.76 4.41
CA ALA A 133 -4.74 -7.26 3.04
C ALA A 133 -5.35 -8.67 2.95
N VAL A 134 -4.98 -9.57 3.86
CA VAL A 134 -5.48 -10.96 3.94
C VAL A 134 -6.98 -11.01 4.23
N THR A 135 -7.51 -10.03 4.98
CA THR A 135 -8.95 -9.94 5.28
C THR A 135 -9.74 -9.12 4.27
N SER A 136 -9.09 -8.61 3.24
CA SER A 136 -9.75 -7.86 2.17
C SER A 136 -10.63 -8.71 1.23
N PRO A 137 -10.29 -9.97 0.83
CA PRO A 137 -11.07 -10.72 -0.14
C PRO A 137 -12.54 -10.91 0.29
N LYS A 138 -13.47 -10.81 -0.68
CA LYS A 138 -14.92 -10.94 -0.40
C LYS A 138 -15.28 -12.27 0.27
N ALA A 139 -14.50 -13.32 0.00
CA ALA A 139 -14.62 -14.63 0.66
C ALA A 139 -14.33 -14.55 2.17
N MET A 140 -13.32 -13.77 2.58
CA MET A 140 -12.95 -13.62 3.98
C MET A 140 -13.94 -12.74 4.75
N VAL A 141 -14.51 -11.72 4.10
CA VAL A 141 -15.63 -10.92 4.63
C VAL A 141 -16.84 -11.81 4.93
N LYS A 142 -17.17 -12.74 4.02
CA LYS A 142 -18.27 -13.69 4.18
C LYS A 142 -17.97 -14.71 5.30
N LYS A 143 -16.71 -15.11 5.48
CA LYS A 143 -16.26 -16.09 6.49
C LYS A 143 -16.16 -15.51 7.91
N LEU A 144 -15.68 -14.28 8.08
CA LEU A 144 -15.48 -13.63 9.38
C LEU A 144 -16.77 -13.03 9.97
N GLY A 145 -17.77 -12.77 9.12
CA GLY A 145 -18.97 -12.02 9.48
C GLY A 145 -18.69 -10.50 9.54
N GLY A 146 -19.62 -9.71 9.00
CA GLY A 146 -19.42 -8.26 8.83
C GLY A 146 -19.07 -7.49 10.11
N ARG A 147 -19.48 -8.00 11.28
CA ARG A 147 -19.22 -7.41 12.60
C ARG A 147 -17.75 -7.50 13.03
N ASN A 148 -17.12 -8.68 12.87
CA ASN A 148 -15.70 -8.88 13.19
C ASN A 148 -14.79 -8.23 12.13
N TRP A 149 -15.21 -8.27 10.86
CA TRP A 149 -14.51 -7.56 9.79
C TRP A 149 -14.44 -6.04 10.05
N THR A 150 -15.55 -5.44 10.50
CA THR A 150 -15.61 -4.02 10.86
C THR A 150 -14.73 -3.71 12.08
N ARG A 151 -14.64 -4.59 13.08
CA ARG A 151 -13.73 -4.41 14.24
C ARG A 151 -12.26 -4.42 13.82
N LEU A 152 -11.85 -5.35 12.96
CA LEU A 152 -10.47 -5.42 12.46
C LEU A 152 -10.12 -4.16 11.63
N HIS A 153 -11.05 -3.70 10.79
CA HIS A 153 -10.87 -2.49 9.97
C HIS A 153 -11.02 -1.18 10.76
N LYS A 154 -11.32 -1.23 12.07
CA LYS A 154 -11.28 -0.08 12.98
C LYS A 154 -9.93 0.08 13.69
N LEU A 155 -9.05 -0.90 13.61
CA LEU A 155 -7.68 -0.79 14.13
C LEU A 155 -6.81 0.17 13.30
N VAL A 156 -7.34 0.63 12.16
CA VAL A 156 -6.70 1.56 11.20
C VAL A 156 -7.71 2.61 10.73
#